data_AF-A0A4Q3UUV9-F1
#
_entry.id   AF-A0A4Q3UUV9-F1
#
_cell.length_a   1.000
_cell.length_b   1.000
_cell.length_c   1.000
_cell.angle_alpha   90.00
_cell.angle_beta   90.00
_cell.angle_gamma   90.00
#
_symmetry.space_group_name_H-M   'P 1'
#
loop_
_entity.id
_entity.type
_entity.pdbx_description
1 polymer ?
#
loop_
_entity_poly.entity_id
_entity_poly.type
_entity_poly.pdbx_seq_one_letter_code
_entity_poly.pdbx_strand_id
1 'polypeptide(L)'
;MRAFFLLIVAMALILSGCGGGGGGGGGSTPPTTVDGATFEVVWPARTRAGIDHGLTSAQSLSVRLIKADAQGADIIVQVDRDAARDEAYTSTHRIAEPVLVSFNALTATFYAEPSGGGAIVGTASASVNVANGKLNLASLVINGKVK
;
A
#
# COMPACT_ATOMS: atom_id res chain seq x y z
N MET A 1 5.32 22.61 -77.88
CA MET A 1 6.36 21.66 -78.35
C MET A 1 6.63 20.65 -77.25
N ARG A 2 6.66 19.35 -77.58
CA ARG A 2 6.93 18.13 -76.75
C ARG A 2 5.76 17.72 -75.83
N ALA A 3 4.89 16.74 -76.08
CA ALA A 3 4.92 15.38 -76.65
C ALA A 3 5.62 14.31 -75.78
N PHE A 4 4.84 13.40 -75.16
CA PHE A 4 5.04 11.92 -74.98
C PHE A 4 3.98 11.39 -73.97
N PHE A 5 2.94 10.58 -74.25
CA PHE A 5 2.76 9.21 -74.79
C PHE A 5 3.01 8.03 -73.79
N LEU A 6 2.04 7.08 -73.77
CA LEU A 6 1.96 5.72 -73.17
C LEU A 6 1.70 5.60 -71.65
N LEU A 7 0.61 5.05 -71.11
CA LEU A 7 -0.17 3.80 -71.34
C LEU A 7 0.57 2.51 -70.93
N ILE A 8 0.32 1.99 -69.70
CA ILE A 8 0.36 0.55 -69.39
C ILE A 8 -0.81 0.19 -68.45
N VAL A 9 -1.64 -0.72 -68.94
CA VAL A 9 -2.70 -1.48 -68.26
C VAL A 9 -2.11 -2.84 -67.85
N ALA A 10 -2.33 -3.30 -66.61
CA ALA A 10 -2.35 -4.72 -66.22
C ALA A 10 -2.87 -4.84 -64.77
N MET A 11 -4.11 -5.29 -64.54
CA MET A 11 -4.51 -6.71 -64.33
C MET A 11 -4.05 -7.21 -62.94
N ALA A 12 -4.89 -7.04 -61.92
CA ALA A 12 -5.85 -8.03 -61.41
C ALA A 12 -5.19 -9.30 -60.86
N LEU A 13 -5.42 -9.62 -59.57
CA LEU A 13 -5.78 -10.94 -59.01
C LEU A 13 -5.43 -11.07 -57.51
N ILE A 14 -6.49 -11.35 -56.73
CA ILE A 14 -6.56 -12.28 -55.59
C ILE A 14 -5.83 -11.87 -54.30
N LEU A 15 -6.58 -11.67 -53.21
CA LEU A 15 -6.56 -12.59 -52.05
C LEU A 15 -7.64 -12.19 -51.03
N SER A 16 -8.69 -13.01 -50.98
CA SER A 16 -9.51 -13.22 -49.81
C SER A 16 -8.67 -13.74 -48.63
N GLY A 17 -8.72 -13.05 -47.49
CA GLY A 17 -8.43 -13.56 -46.15
C GLY A 17 -9.21 -12.67 -45.18
N CYS A 18 -10.31 -13.12 -44.58
CA CYS A 18 -10.37 -14.05 -43.44
C CYS A 18 -9.41 -13.64 -42.31
N GLY A 19 -10.01 -13.13 -41.23
CA GLY A 19 -9.33 -12.63 -40.02
C GLY A 19 -10.21 -11.54 -39.42
N GLY A 20 -11.27 -11.83 -38.66
CA GLY A 20 -11.27 -12.86 -37.63
C GLY A 20 -10.30 -12.41 -36.54
N GLY A 21 -10.78 -11.57 -35.63
CA GLY A 21 -9.94 -10.98 -34.60
C GLY A 21 -10.76 -10.11 -33.66
N GLY A 22 -11.75 -10.72 -33.00
CA GLY A 22 -12.33 -10.17 -31.79
C GLY A 22 -11.21 -10.01 -30.75
N GLY A 23 -10.63 -8.82 -30.68
CA GLY A 23 -9.83 -8.40 -29.54
C GLY A 23 -10.81 -8.05 -28.45
N GLY A 24 -11.19 -9.05 -27.65
CA GLY A 24 -12.00 -8.85 -26.46
C GLY A 24 -11.44 -7.70 -25.66
N GLY A 25 -12.33 -6.78 -25.27
CA GLY A 25 -12.04 -5.80 -24.25
C GLY A 25 -11.53 -6.56 -23.05
N GLY A 26 -10.21 -6.58 -22.88
CA GLY A 26 -9.58 -6.81 -21.61
C GLY A 26 -9.99 -5.63 -20.74
N GLY A 27 -11.24 -5.65 -20.29
CA GLY A 27 -11.64 -4.91 -19.13
C GLY A 27 -10.79 -5.46 -18.01
N SER A 28 -9.61 -4.89 -17.83
CA SER A 28 -8.94 -4.90 -16.55
C SER A 28 -9.95 -4.25 -15.62
N THR A 29 -10.77 -5.09 -14.98
CA THR A 29 -11.64 -4.67 -13.89
C THR A 29 -10.74 -3.84 -12.99
N PRO A 30 -11.05 -2.55 -12.79
CA PRO A 30 -10.23 -1.70 -11.96
C PRO A 30 -10.00 -2.43 -10.63
N PRO A 31 -8.76 -2.46 -10.14
CA PRO A 31 -8.49 -3.18 -8.92
C PRO A 31 -9.38 -2.64 -7.80
N THR A 32 -10.07 -3.54 -7.11
CA THR A 32 -11.03 -3.15 -6.07
C THR A 32 -10.29 -2.52 -4.89
N THR A 33 -10.68 -1.30 -4.52
CA THR A 33 -10.12 -0.57 -3.37
C THR A 33 -11.18 -0.30 -2.31
N VAL A 34 -10.72 -0.01 -1.10
CA VAL A 34 -11.52 0.47 0.04
C VAL A 34 -11.03 1.86 0.39
N ASP A 35 -11.95 2.82 0.43
CA ASP A 35 -11.65 4.19 0.85
C ASP A 35 -11.78 4.34 2.37
N GLY A 36 -10.91 5.18 2.95
CA GLY A 36 -10.97 5.51 4.37
C GLY A 36 -10.75 4.32 5.29
N ALA A 37 -9.93 3.36 4.86
CA ALA A 37 -9.49 2.27 5.69
C ALA A 37 -8.85 2.80 6.98
N THR A 38 -9.01 2.08 8.09
CA THR A 38 -8.47 2.48 9.40
C THR A 38 -7.63 1.37 10.01
N PHE A 39 -6.70 1.77 10.87
CA PHE A 39 -5.91 0.86 11.68
C PHE A 39 -5.79 1.36 13.11
N GLU A 40 -5.57 0.42 14.03
CA GLU A 40 -5.35 0.74 15.44
C GLU A 40 -3.90 0.48 15.82
N VAL A 41 -3.38 1.33 16.69
CA VAL A 41 -2.07 1.20 17.32
C VAL A 41 -2.27 1.18 18.81
N VAL A 42 -1.82 0.11 19.45
CA VAL A 42 -1.76 -0.02 20.90
C VAL A 42 -0.41 0.49 21.39
N TRP A 43 -0.40 1.63 22.07
CA TRP A 43 0.78 2.21 22.70
C TRP A 43 0.93 1.69 24.13
N PRO A 44 2.03 1.03 24.50
CA PRO A 44 2.28 0.64 25.88
C PRO A 44 2.64 1.87 26.73
N ALA A 45 2.42 1.81 28.04
CA ALA A 45 2.85 2.87 28.95
C ALA A 45 4.36 3.16 28.79
N ARG A 46 4.75 4.43 28.86
CA ARG A 46 6.16 4.85 28.76
C ARG A 46 6.88 4.47 30.03
N THR A 47 7.97 3.72 29.88
CA THR A 47 8.95 3.53 30.93
C THR A 47 10.21 4.30 30.53
N ARG A 48 10.47 5.41 31.22
CA ARG A 48 11.75 6.14 31.09
C ARG A 48 12.89 5.45 31.85
N ALA A 49 12.58 4.39 32.60
CA ALA A 49 13.51 3.63 33.42
C ALA A 49 13.92 2.34 32.69
N GLY A 50 15.07 2.36 32.03
CA GLY A 50 15.69 1.18 31.41
C GLY A 50 16.50 1.51 30.15
N ILE A 51 17.65 0.85 29.99
CA ILE A 51 18.52 0.93 28.80
C ILE A 51 18.01 -0.02 27.70
N ASP A 52 16.98 -0.81 27.99
CA ASP A 52 16.28 -1.62 27.00
C ASP A 52 15.39 -0.70 26.14
N HIS A 53 15.91 -0.35 24.96
CA HIS A 53 15.31 0.46 23.91
C HIS A 53 14.10 -0.23 23.25
N GLY A 54 13.17 -0.76 24.04
CA GLY A 54 11.94 -1.37 23.55
C GLY A 54 10.91 -0.33 23.13
N LEU A 55 9.73 -0.82 22.74
CA LEU A 55 8.60 -0.04 22.27
C LEU A 55 8.07 1.01 23.27
N THR A 56 8.41 0.89 24.56
CA THR A 56 8.07 1.90 25.59
C THR A 56 8.84 3.20 25.42
N SER A 57 9.98 3.17 24.72
CA SER A 57 10.79 4.34 24.35
C SER A 57 10.37 4.98 23.01
N ALA A 58 9.51 4.32 22.24
CA ALA A 58 9.07 4.82 20.93
C ALA A 58 8.28 6.12 21.05
N GLN A 59 8.63 7.10 20.23
CA GLN A 59 7.95 8.39 20.12
C GLN A 59 7.21 8.55 18.78
N SER A 60 7.50 7.70 17.81
CA SER A 60 6.72 7.61 16.57
C SER A 60 6.82 6.21 15.97
N LEU A 61 5.97 5.96 14.97
CA LEU A 61 6.02 4.78 14.14
C LEU A 61 5.69 5.10 12.68
N SER A 62 6.21 4.28 11.77
CA SER A 62 5.86 4.26 10.37
C SER A 62 5.16 2.94 10.04
N VAL A 63 3.91 2.99 9.62
CA VAL A 63 3.16 1.85 9.10
C VAL A 63 3.29 1.82 7.59
N ARG A 64 3.82 0.74 7.04
CA ARG A 64 3.89 0.50 5.60
C ARG A 64 2.97 -0.65 5.23
N LEU A 65 1.95 -0.36 4.43
CA LEU A 65 1.12 -1.35 3.77
C LEU A 65 1.80 -1.69 2.44
N ILE A 66 2.20 -2.95 2.29
CA ILE A 66 3.04 -3.37 1.16
C ILE A 66 2.16 -3.56 -0.08
N LYS A 67 2.52 -2.88 -1.18
CA LYS A 67 1.82 -2.95 -2.47
C LYS A 67 0.31 -2.75 -2.35
N ALA A 68 -0.09 -1.74 -1.60
CA ALA A 68 -1.45 -1.56 -1.13
C ALA A 68 -2.20 -0.42 -1.82
N ASP A 69 -1.54 0.47 -2.58
CA ASP A 69 -2.25 1.46 -3.39
C ASP A 69 -2.82 0.85 -4.69
N ALA A 70 -3.68 1.60 -5.38
CA ALA A 70 -4.33 1.14 -6.61
C ALA A 70 -3.35 0.78 -7.76
N GLN A 71 -2.10 1.21 -7.68
CA GLN A 71 -1.02 0.96 -8.64
C GLN A 71 -0.08 -0.17 -8.17
N GLY A 72 -0.29 -0.72 -6.98
CA GLY A 72 0.56 -1.75 -6.37
C GLY A 72 1.85 -1.20 -5.73
N ALA A 73 1.92 0.11 -5.45
CA ALA A 73 2.95 0.71 -4.62
C ALA A 73 2.57 0.68 -3.14
N ASP A 74 3.54 1.01 -2.28
CA ASP A 74 3.33 0.97 -0.84
C ASP A 74 2.65 2.24 -0.34
N ILE A 75 1.73 2.07 0.61
CA ILE A 75 1.17 3.18 1.36
C ILE A 75 1.93 3.27 2.69
N ILE A 76 2.45 4.45 3.01
CA ILE A 76 3.19 4.70 4.25
C ILE A 76 2.44 5.72 5.07
N VAL A 77 2.10 5.35 6.30
CA VAL A 77 1.44 6.22 7.28
C VAL A 77 2.38 6.44 8.44
N GLN A 78 2.78 7.69 8.65
CA GLN A 78 3.57 8.11 9.80
C GLN A 78 2.64 8.50 10.95
N VAL A 79 2.92 7.99 12.14
CA VAL A 79 2.12 8.25 13.34
C VAL A 79 3.06 8.65 14.48
N ASP A 80 2.83 9.83 15.04
CA ASP A 80 3.50 10.26 16.25
C ASP A 80 2.72 9.81 17.49
N ARG A 81 3.47 9.44 18.52
CA ARG A 81 2.90 9.17 19.84
C ARG A 81 2.43 10.50 20.44
N ASP A 82 1.31 10.45 21.16
CA ASP A 82 0.82 11.61 21.92
C ASP A 82 1.79 11.92 23.06
N ALA A 83 2.46 13.06 22.98
CA ALA A 83 3.46 13.48 23.96
C ALA A 83 2.86 13.79 25.34
N ALA A 84 1.54 14.01 25.43
CA ALA A 84 0.84 14.25 26.69
C ALA A 84 0.45 12.97 27.44
N ARG A 85 0.64 11.79 26.82
CA ARG A 85 0.22 10.48 27.38
C ARG A 85 1.40 9.57 27.69
N ASP A 86 1.60 9.34 28.98
CA ASP A 86 2.61 8.39 29.47
C ASP A 86 1.97 7.01 29.76
N GLU A 87 0.66 6.93 29.95
CA GLU A 87 -0.09 5.68 30.13
C GLU A 87 -0.29 4.89 28.83
N ALA A 88 -0.76 3.65 28.96
CA ALA A 88 -1.11 2.83 27.81
C ALA A 88 -2.42 3.31 27.17
N TYR A 89 -2.47 3.39 25.84
CA TYR A 89 -3.67 3.80 25.11
C TYR A 89 -3.70 3.22 23.70
N THR A 90 -4.90 3.16 23.12
CA THR A 90 -5.08 2.80 21.70
C THR A 90 -5.39 4.05 20.91
N SER A 91 -4.78 4.18 19.72
CA SER A 91 -5.08 5.25 18.76
C SER A 91 -5.54 4.64 17.44
N THR A 92 -6.57 5.24 16.84
CA THR A 92 -7.11 4.83 15.55
C THR A 92 -6.71 5.85 14.49
N HIS A 93 -6.17 5.36 13.37
CA HIS A 93 -5.66 6.18 12.28
C HIS A 93 -6.37 5.83 10.98
N ARG A 94 -6.67 6.85 10.18
CA ARG A 94 -7.29 6.71 8.87
C ARG A 94 -6.23 6.79 7.78
N ILE A 95 -6.33 5.90 6.81
CA ILE A 95 -5.54 5.92 5.59
C ILE A 95 -6.26 6.82 4.59
N ALA A 96 -5.55 7.81 4.05
CA ALA A 96 -6.13 8.79 3.14
C ALA A 96 -6.31 8.23 1.73
N GLU A 97 -5.39 7.36 1.34
CA GLU A 97 -5.34 6.70 0.04
C GLU A 97 -6.32 5.53 -0.03
N PRO A 98 -6.90 5.26 -1.22
CA PRO A 98 -7.63 4.02 -1.46
C PRO A 98 -6.71 2.81 -1.30
N VAL A 99 -7.14 1.82 -0.51
CA VAL A 99 -6.35 0.61 -0.23
C VAL A 99 -6.89 -0.57 -1.02
N LEU A 100 -6.04 -1.26 -1.77
CA LEU A 100 -6.39 -2.49 -2.49
C LEU A 100 -6.99 -3.53 -1.53
N VAL A 101 -8.06 -4.22 -1.93
CA VAL A 101 -8.58 -5.34 -1.15
C VAL A 101 -7.65 -6.57 -1.18
N SER A 102 -6.74 -6.64 -2.14
CA SER A 102 -5.84 -7.78 -2.36
C SER A 102 -4.52 -7.68 -1.60
N PHE A 103 -4.21 -6.54 -0.97
CA PHE A 103 -3.01 -6.45 -0.15
C PHE A 103 -3.16 -7.32 1.10
N ASN A 104 -2.04 -7.87 1.57
CA ASN A 104 -2.06 -8.86 2.64
C ASN A 104 -0.93 -8.69 3.67
N ALA A 105 -0.12 -7.64 3.55
CA ALA A 105 1.04 -7.45 4.41
C ALA A 105 1.18 -6.00 4.86
N LEU A 106 1.43 -5.85 6.16
CA LEU A 106 1.71 -4.58 6.82
C LEU A 106 2.98 -4.74 7.65
N THR A 107 3.80 -3.70 7.67
CA THR A 107 4.97 -3.57 8.55
C THR A 107 4.86 -2.28 9.35
N ALA A 108 5.28 -2.29 10.60
CA ALA A 108 5.38 -1.12 11.45
C ALA A 108 6.82 -1.00 11.96
N THR A 109 7.41 0.19 11.83
CA THR A 109 8.75 0.50 12.34
C THR A 109 8.62 1.59 13.39
N PHE A 110 9.18 1.39 14.57
CA PHE A 110 9.08 2.29 15.72
C PHE A 110 10.40 3.03 15.90
N TYR A 111 10.30 4.31 16.22
CA TYR A 111 11.44 5.22 16.26
C TYR A 111 11.54 5.92 17.61
N ALA A 112 12.78 6.17 18.02
CA ALA A 112 13.10 6.82 19.29
C ALA A 112 12.68 8.30 19.34
N GLU A 113 12.54 8.96 18.19
CA GLU A 113 12.13 10.37 18.11
C GLU A 113 10.80 10.53 17.35
N PRO A 114 10.15 11.70 17.48
CA PRO A 114 8.97 12.04 16.66
C PRO A 114 9.27 12.01 15.16
N SER A 115 8.21 11.87 14.37
CA SER A 115 8.22 11.97 12.90
C SER A 115 9.18 11.00 12.19
N GLY A 116 9.47 9.86 12.82
CA GLY A 116 10.32 8.80 12.26
C GLY A 116 11.81 9.06 12.44
N GLY A 117 12.17 10.01 13.30
CA GLY A 117 13.55 10.36 13.58
C GLY A 117 14.25 9.42 14.57
N GLY A 118 15.57 9.53 14.66
CA GLY A 118 16.38 8.78 15.60
C GLY A 118 16.51 7.29 15.28
N ALA A 119 16.94 6.52 16.27
CA ALA A 119 17.17 5.09 16.13
C ALA A 119 15.85 4.30 16.03
N ILE A 120 15.89 3.20 15.28
CA ILE A 120 14.81 2.20 15.29
C ILE A 120 14.84 1.46 16.63
N VAL A 121 13.71 1.48 17.34
CA VAL A 121 13.53 0.85 18.65
C VAL A 121 12.61 -0.38 18.59
N GLY A 122 12.07 -0.68 17.41
CA GLY A 122 11.30 -1.89 17.20
C GLY A 122 10.72 -1.99 15.79
N THR A 123 10.37 -3.21 15.40
CA THR A 123 9.62 -3.48 14.17
C THR A 123 8.55 -4.54 14.44
N ALA A 124 7.42 -4.44 13.75
CA ALA A 124 6.36 -5.44 13.75
C ALA A 124 5.86 -5.70 12.34
N SER A 125 5.27 -6.87 12.11
CA SER A 125 4.65 -7.23 10.84
C SER A 125 3.35 -7.97 11.09
N ALA A 126 2.33 -7.70 10.28
CA ALA A 126 1.03 -8.34 10.37
C ALA A 126 0.51 -8.74 8.98
N SER A 127 -0.24 -9.84 8.94
CA SER A 127 -1.00 -10.23 7.76
C SER A 127 -2.37 -9.53 7.79
N VAL A 128 -2.81 -9.05 6.64
CA VAL A 128 -4.10 -8.37 6.49
C VAL A 128 -5.11 -9.25 5.79
N ASN A 129 -6.34 -9.26 6.30
CA ASN A 129 -7.47 -9.87 5.62
C ASN A 129 -8.54 -8.80 5.33
N VAL A 130 -8.93 -8.67 4.07
CA VAL A 130 -9.98 -7.73 3.66
C VAL A 130 -11.26 -8.53 3.43
N ALA A 131 -12.25 -8.32 4.29
CA ALA A 131 -13.53 -9.04 4.24
C ALA A 131 -14.68 -8.04 4.16
N ASN A 132 -15.61 -8.24 3.23
CA ASN A 132 -16.84 -7.44 3.07
C ASN A 132 -16.59 -5.93 2.93
N GLY A 133 -15.55 -5.52 2.21
CA GLY A 133 -15.18 -4.10 2.04
C GLY A 133 -14.69 -3.43 3.33
N LYS A 134 -14.47 -4.20 4.39
CA LYS A 134 -13.86 -3.75 5.64
C LYS A 134 -12.45 -4.31 5.72
N LEU A 135 -11.50 -3.41 5.95
CA LEU A 135 -10.15 -3.77 6.32
C LEU A 135 -10.21 -4.36 7.74
N ASN A 136 -10.03 -5.67 7.88
CA ASN A 136 -9.77 -6.26 9.18
C ASN A 136 -8.28 -6.53 9.26
N LEU A 137 -7.55 -5.54 9.77
CA LEU A 137 -6.17 -5.73 10.21
C LEU A 137 -6.22 -6.65 11.41
N ALA A 138 -6.29 -7.96 11.16
CA ALA A 138 -6.71 -8.98 12.11
C ALA A 138 -5.84 -9.03 13.38
N SER A 139 -4.72 -8.29 13.44
CA SER A 139 -4.27 -7.61 14.66
C SER A 139 -3.02 -6.77 14.38
N LEU A 140 -2.95 -5.56 14.93
CA LEU A 140 -1.69 -5.00 15.43
C LEU A 140 -1.79 -4.93 16.97
N VAL A 141 -1.63 -6.08 17.61
CA VAL A 141 -1.51 -6.16 19.08
C VAL A 141 -0.03 -6.07 19.43
N ILE A 142 0.37 -4.96 20.05
CA ILE A 142 1.76 -4.74 20.49
C ILE A 142 1.86 -5.13 21.97
N ASN A 143 2.15 -6.41 22.23
CA ASN A 143 2.60 -6.89 23.53
C ASN A 143 4.11 -7.18 23.43
N GLY A 144 4.91 -6.48 24.25
CA GLY A 144 6.36 -6.41 24.09
C GLY A 144 7.11 -7.73 24.35
N LYS A 145 7.93 -8.13 23.38
CA LYS A 145 9.40 -8.19 23.51
C LYS A 145 10.02 -8.11 22.11
N VAL A 146 10.81 -7.08 21.84
CA VAL A 146 11.88 -7.13 20.83
C VAL A 146 13.16 -7.40 21.62
N LYS A 147 13.93 -8.39 21.16
CA LYS A 147 14.99 -9.11 21.87
C LYS A 147 15.89 -8.24 22.74
#